data_AF-A0A969SJX0-F1
#
_entry.id   AF-A0A969SJX0-F1
#
_cell.length_a   1.000
_cell.length_b   1.000
_cell.length_c   1.000
_cell.angle_alpha   90.00
_cell.angle_beta   90.00
_cell.angle_gamma   90.00
#
_symmetry.space_group_name_H-M   'P 1'
#
loop_
_entity.id
_entity.type
_entity.pdbx_description
1 polymer ?
#
loop_
_entity_poly.entity_id
_entity_poly.type
_entity_poly.pdbx_seq_one_letter_code
_entity_poly.pdbx_strand_id
1 'polypeptide(L)'
;MSSHLCVRWGRLLFSSLLLLTTLLLVSGCATPPPQDDPEALAEFEAINDPLEPFNRGVFEFNQGFDALFLKPLAEFYLLLLPPPVQTAVHNVINNLQSPVIFFNDLLQLEGTRALNTPADL
;
A
#
# COMPACT_ATOMS: atom_id res chain seq x y z
N MET A 1 -2.41 33.67 39.32
CA MET A 1 -1.46 32.81 38.56
C MET A 1 -1.97 31.36 38.38
N SER A 2 -3.27 31.06 38.54
CA SER A 2 -3.81 29.67 38.53
C SER A 2 -4.58 29.25 37.27
N SER A 3 -4.97 30.18 36.40
CA SER A 3 -5.81 29.89 35.22
C SER A 3 -5.05 29.18 34.09
N HIS A 4 -3.79 29.55 33.84
CA HIS A 4 -2.96 28.92 32.81
C HIS A 4 -2.57 27.47 33.14
N LEU A 5 -2.42 27.13 34.42
CA LEU A 5 -2.16 25.75 34.85
C LEU A 5 -3.40 24.86 34.65
N CYS A 6 -4.60 25.37 34.94
CA CYS A 6 -5.87 24.63 34.76
C CYS A 6 -6.14 24.28 33.29
N VAL A 7 -5.97 25.24 32.37
CA VAL A 7 -6.17 25.02 30.93
C VAL A 7 -5.12 24.04 30.35
N ARG A 8 -3.87 24.12 30.82
CA ARG A 8 -2.78 23.24 30.38
C ARG A 8 -2.97 21.81 30.89
N TRP A 9 -3.44 21.65 32.13
CA TRP A 9 -3.82 20.33 32.67
C TRP A 9 -5.05 19.75 31.97
N GLY A 10 -6.07 20.55 31.67
CA GLY A 10 -7.24 20.10 30.90
C GLY A 10 -6.87 19.62 29.49
N ARG A 11 -5.99 20.32 28.78
CA ARG A 11 -5.50 19.89 27.45
C ARG A 11 -4.66 18.63 27.51
N LEU A 12 -3.82 18.45 28.54
CA LEU A 12 -3.02 17.25 28.73
C LEU A 12 -3.90 16.04 29.06
N LEU A 13 -4.88 16.20 29.95
CA LEU A 13 -5.83 15.15 30.29
C LEU A 13 -6.68 14.74 29.09
N PHE A 14 -7.17 15.71 28.31
CA PHE A 14 -7.95 15.45 27.11
C PHE A 14 -7.11 14.75 26.03
N SER A 15 -5.86 15.18 25.83
CA SER A 15 -4.95 14.54 24.87
C SER A 15 -4.59 13.11 25.29
N SER A 16 -4.33 12.86 26.58
CA SER A 16 -4.06 11.51 27.09
C SER A 16 -5.28 10.60 26.97
N LEU A 17 -6.49 11.11 27.22
CA LEU A 17 -7.73 10.35 27.06
C LEU A 17 -7.97 9.96 25.60
N LEU A 18 -7.75 10.91 24.68
CA LEU A 18 -7.92 10.70 23.24
C LEU A 18 -6.92 9.67 22.69
N LEU A 19 -5.68 9.70 23.19
CA LEU A 19 -4.64 8.74 22.87
C LEU A 19 -4.96 7.34 23.43
N LEU A 20 -5.44 7.25 24.68
CA LEU A 20 -5.87 6.00 25.30
C LEU A 20 -7.03 5.35 24.54
N THR A 21 -8.03 6.14 24.13
CA THR A 21 -9.17 5.64 23.34
C THR A 21 -8.76 5.15 21.96
N THR A 22 -7.79 5.79 21.30
CA THR A 22 -7.29 5.31 20.01
C THR A 22 -6.51 4.01 20.16
N LEU A 23 -5.68 3.88 21.20
CA LEU A 23 -4.99 2.63 21.54
C LEU A 23 -5.96 1.47 21.80
N LEU A 24 -7.05 1.72 22.53
CA LEU A 24 -8.10 0.73 22.81
C LEU A 24 -8.87 0.32 21.55
N LEU A 25 -9.10 1.24 20.61
CA LEU A 25 -9.80 0.93 19.36
C LEU A 25 -8.96 0.14 18.35
N VAL A 26 -7.63 0.22 18.44
CA VAL A 26 -6.72 -0.50 17.53
C VAL A 26 -6.37 -1.89 18.06
N SER A 27 -6.77 -2.26 19.28
CA SER A 27 -6.63 -3.62 19.78
C SER A 27 -7.68 -4.56 19.16
N GLY A 28 -7.50 -4.91 17.90
CA GLY A 28 -8.14 -6.07 17.28
C GLY A 28 -7.28 -7.31 17.50
N CYS A 29 -7.89 -8.42 17.92
CA CYS A 29 -7.23 -9.72 17.90
C CYS A 29 -7.43 -10.35 16.51
N ALA A 30 -6.35 -10.46 15.73
CA ALA A 30 -6.31 -11.28 14.51
C ALA A 30 -5.79 -12.69 14.85
N THR A 31 -6.42 -13.34 15.83
CA THR A 31 -5.99 -14.65 16.32
C THR A 31 -6.70 -15.75 15.52
N PRO A 32 -6.00 -16.80 15.06
CA PRO A 32 -6.65 -17.93 14.40
C PRO A 32 -7.64 -18.63 15.35
N PRO A 33 -8.68 -19.27 14.80
CA PRO A 33 -9.65 -19.99 15.61
C PRO A 33 -8.99 -21.10 16.44
N PRO A 34 -9.59 -21.48 17.59
CA PRO A 34 -9.09 -22.57 18.43
C PRO A 34 -9.03 -23.92 17.67
N GLN A 35 -8.02 -24.74 17.96
CA GLN A 35 -7.81 -26.03 17.24
C GLN A 35 -8.89 -27.09 17.52
N ASP A 36 -9.67 -26.90 18.56
CA ASP A 36 -10.78 -27.72 19.01
C ASP A 36 -12.08 -27.48 18.23
N ASP A 37 -12.14 -26.44 17.39
CA ASP A 37 -13.24 -26.21 16.44
C ASP A 37 -12.76 -26.41 14.98
N PRO A 38 -12.87 -27.64 14.44
CA PRO A 38 -12.37 -27.95 13.10
C PRO A 38 -13.18 -27.28 11.98
N GLU A 39 -14.44 -26.88 12.23
CA GLU A 39 -15.25 -26.18 11.23
C GLU A 39 -14.78 -24.73 11.09
N ALA A 40 -14.53 -24.04 12.21
CA ALA A 40 -14.00 -22.68 12.22
C ALA A 40 -12.56 -22.60 11.66
N LEU A 41 -11.72 -23.60 11.94
CA LEU A 41 -10.38 -23.70 11.33
C LEU A 41 -10.42 -23.92 9.82
N ALA A 42 -11.30 -24.81 9.34
CA ALA A 42 -11.41 -25.08 7.91
C ALA A 42 -11.90 -23.85 7.13
N GLU A 43 -12.82 -23.07 7.69
CA GLU A 43 -13.26 -21.80 7.09
C GLU A 43 -12.12 -20.76 7.07
N PHE A 44 -11.35 -20.66 8.16
CA PHE A 44 -10.18 -19.79 8.23
C PHE A 44 -9.11 -20.14 7.19
N GLU A 45 -8.77 -21.42 7.04
CA GLU A 45 -7.80 -21.89 6.04
C GLU A 45 -8.31 -21.75 4.61
N ALA A 46 -9.62 -21.93 4.37
CA ALA A 46 -10.23 -21.76 3.04
C ALA A 46 -10.24 -20.31 2.55
N ILE A 47 -10.27 -19.33 3.47
CA ILE A 47 -10.19 -17.90 3.15
C ILE A 47 -8.73 -17.48 2.86
N ASN A 48 -7.76 -18.14 3.48
CA ASN A 48 -6.35 -17.86 3.25
C ASN A 48 -5.93 -18.28 1.84
N ASP A 49 -4.97 -17.55 1.26
CA ASP A 49 -4.43 -17.88 -0.06
C ASP A 49 -3.76 -19.27 -0.02
N PRO A 50 -4.28 -20.28 -0.73
CA PRO A 50 -3.71 -21.62 -0.73
C PRO A 50 -2.25 -21.66 -1.23
N LEU A 51 -1.83 -20.65 -2.00
CA LEU A 51 -0.47 -20.53 -2.54
C LEU A 51 0.42 -19.58 -1.72
N GLU A 52 0.00 -19.16 -0.53
CA GLU A 52 0.79 -18.32 0.37
C GLU A 52 2.24 -18.79 0.56
N PRO A 53 2.56 -20.06 0.91
CA PRO A 53 3.94 -20.47 1.12
C PRO A 53 4.80 -20.36 -0.15
N PHE A 54 4.19 -20.58 -1.32
CA PHE A 54 4.86 -20.40 -2.59
C PHE A 54 5.08 -18.92 -2.90
N ASN A 55 4.05 -18.09 -2.75
CA ASN A 55 4.12 -16.64 -2.97
C ASN A 55 5.14 -15.98 -2.04
N ARG A 56 5.23 -16.43 -0.77
CA ARG A 56 6.26 -15.98 0.17
C ARG A 56 7.67 -16.39 -0.28
N GLY A 57 7.87 -17.62 -0.74
CA GLY A 57 9.17 -18.06 -1.25
C GLY A 57 9.63 -17.25 -2.47
N VAL A 58 8.72 -17.00 -3.42
CA VAL A 58 9.01 -16.13 -4.58
C VAL A 58 9.26 -14.68 -4.14
N PHE A 59 8.52 -14.19 -3.16
CA PHE A 59 8.70 -12.84 -2.63
C PHE A 59 10.07 -12.66 -1.96
N GLU A 60 10.53 -13.63 -1.17
CA GLU A 60 11.87 -13.61 -0.57
C GLU A 60 12.96 -13.62 -1.64
N PHE A 61 12.81 -14.45 -2.68
CA PHE A 61 13.72 -14.42 -3.83
C PHE A 61 13.73 -13.05 -4.53
N ASN A 62 12.55 -12.48 -4.80
CA ASN A 62 12.42 -11.18 -5.46
C ASN A 62 13.07 -10.06 -4.64
N GLN A 63 12.91 -10.08 -3.32
CA GLN A 63 13.58 -9.12 -2.43
C GLN A 63 15.11 -9.25 -2.48
N GLY A 64 15.63 -10.49 -2.45
CA GLY A 64 17.07 -10.73 -2.57
C GLY A 64 17.61 -10.27 -3.93
N PHE A 65 16.89 -10.57 -5.00
CA PHE A 65 17.26 -10.16 -6.36
C PHE A 65 17.17 -8.63 -6.54
N ASP A 66 16.15 -7.99 -5.99
CA ASP A 66 16.00 -6.53 -6.00
C ASP A 66 17.18 -5.85 -5.31
N ALA A 67 17.49 -6.28 -4.08
CA ALA A 67 18.57 -5.69 -3.29
C ALA A 67 19.95 -5.85 -3.94
N LEU A 68 20.21 -6.98 -4.61
CA LEU A 68 21.51 -7.28 -5.20
C LEU A 68 21.69 -6.77 -6.63
N PHE A 69 20.61 -6.69 -7.42
CA PHE A 69 20.71 -6.41 -8.86
C PHE A 69 19.83 -5.24 -9.30
N LEU A 70 18.52 -5.26 -9.03
CA LEU A 70 17.62 -4.26 -9.60
C LEU A 70 17.82 -2.88 -8.99
N LYS A 71 17.97 -2.79 -7.67
CA LYS A 71 18.21 -1.54 -6.96
C LYS A 71 19.52 -0.84 -7.39
N PRO A 72 20.69 -1.50 -7.39
CA PRO A 72 21.91 -0.83 -7.85
C PRO A 72 21.84 -0.44 -9.34
N LEU A 73 21.15 -1.22 -10.17
CA LEU A 73 20.91 -0.87 -11.57
C LEU A 73 20.02 0.38 -11.72
N ALA A 74 18.96 0.48 -10.92
CA ALA A 74 18.07 1.64 -10.89
C ALA A 74 18.81 2.90 -10.40
N GLU A 75 19.64 2.78 -9.36
CA GLU A 75 20.49 3.87 -8.89
C GLU A 75 21.46 4.34 -9.99
N PHE A 76 22.05 3.41 -10.75
CA PHE A 76 22.91 3.75 -11.87
C PHE A 76 22.16 4.46 -13.01
N TYR A 77 20.94 4.03 -13.34
CA TYR A 77 20.06 4.70 -14.30
C TYR A 77 19.82 6.17 -13.88
N LEU A 78 19.47 6.39 -12.61
CA LEU A 78 19.22 7.73 -12.06
C LEU A 78 20.48 8.61 -12.04
N LEU A 79 21.64 8.01 -11.78
CA LEU A 79 22.91 8.72 -11.72
C LEU A 79 23.43 9.12 -13.11
N LEU A 80 23.23 8.28 -14.12
CA LEU A 80 23.71 8.55 -15.48
C LEU A 80 22.79 9.46 -16.30
N LEU A 81 21.47 9.35 -16.12
CA LEU A 81 20.52 10.05 -16.97
C LEU A 81 20.02 11.33 -16.32
N PRO A 82 20.03 12.47 -17.03
CA PRO A 82 19.51 13.72 -16.49
C PRO A 82 17.98 13.70 -16.39
N PRO A 83 17.38 14.49 -15.47
CA PRO A 83 15.92 14.54 -15.25
C PRO A 83 15.04 14.62 -16.51
N PRO A 84 15.34 15.47 -17.53
CA PRO A 84 14.50 15.54 -18.72
C PRO A 84 14.46 14.23 -19.52
N VAL A 85 15.54 13.45 -19.52
CA VAL A 85 15.56 12.15 -20.21
C VAL A 85 14.77 11.11 -19.42
N GLN A 86 14.88 11.14 -18.09
CA GLN A 86 14.06 10.27 -17.23
C GLN A 86 12.56 10.54 -17.44
N THR A 87 12.16 11.81 -17.49
CA THR A 87 10.78 12.22 -17.79
C THR A 87 10.36 11.78 -19.19
N ALA A 88 11.21 11.94 -20.21
CA ALA A 88 10.88 11.50 -21.55
C ALA A 88 10.63 9.97 -21.62
N VAL A 89 11.47 9.17 -20.96
CA VAL A 89 11.29 7.71 -20.87
C VAL A 89 9.99 7.36 -20.13
N HIS A 90 9.72 8.03 -19.01
CA HIS A 90 8.50 7.84 -18.24
C HIS A 90 7.24 8.13 -19.08
N ASN A 91 7.23 9.25 -19.80
CA ASN A 91 6.10 9.65 -20.64
C ASN A 91 5.86 8.66 -21.80
N VAL A 92 6.92 8.13 -22.40
CA VAL A 92 6.80 7.10 -23.45
C VAL A 92 6.18 5.82 -22.90
N ILE A 93 6.66 5.33 -21.75
CA ILE A 93 6.11 4.11 -21.11
C ILE A 93 4.63 4.33 -20.75
N ASN A 94 4.30 5.48 -20.18
CA ASN A 94 2.93 5.87 -19.85
C ASN A 94 2.02 5.89 -21.08
N ASN A 95 2.48 6.50 -22.18
CA ASN A 95 1.72 6.58 -23.42
C ASN A 95 1.44 5.19 -24.02
N LEU A 96 2.38 4.25 -23.89
CA LEU A 96 2.19 2.86 -24.37
C LEU A 96 1.13 2.10 -23.57
N GLN A 97 0.91 2.46 -22.31
CA GLN A 97 -0.12 1.85 -21.45
C GLN A 97 -1.50 2.46 -21.65
N SER A 98 -1.58 3.70 -22.15
CA SER A 98 -2.84 4.45 -22.31
C SER A 98 -3.94 3.68 -23.07
N PRO A 99 -3.67 2.95 -24.17
CA PRO A 99 -4.74 2.26 -24.90
C PRO A 99 -5.42 1.18 -24.05
N VAL A 100 -4.65 0.43 -23.27
CA VAL A 100 -5.19 -0.63 -22.41
C VAL A 100 -6.05 -0.01 -21.30
N ILE A 101 -5.58 1.09 -20.70
CA ILE A 101 -6.32 1.82 -19.66
C ILE A 101 -7.62 2.40 -20.23
N PHE A 102 -7.56 3.03 -21.40
CA PHE A 102 -8.72 3.59 -22.09
C PHE A 102 -9.83 2.55 -22.33
N PHE A 103 -9.47 1.36 -22.83
CA PHE A 103 -10.44 0.30 -23.05
C PHE A 103 -10.99 -0.27 -21.75
N ASN A 104 -10.16 -0.42 -20.71
CA ASN A 104 -10.63 -0.85 -19.39
C ASN A 104 -11.63 0.15 -18.79
N ASP A 105 -11.37 1.45 -18.89
CA ASP A 105 -12.25 2.51 -18.38
C ASP A 105 -13.58 2.55 -19.13
N LEU A 106 -13.56 2.35 -20.46
CA LEU A 106 -14.78 2.19 -21.25
C LEU A 106 -15.59 0.97 -20.83
N LEU A 107 -14.94 -0.17 -20.59
CA LEU A 107 -15.59 -1.40 -20.13
C LEU A 107 -16.14 -1.26 -18.70
N GLN A 108 -15.51 -0.44 -17.85
CA GLN A 108 -15.98 -0.09 -16.51
C GLN A 108 -17.06 1.01 -16.50
N LEU A 109 -17.48 1.50 -17.68
CA LEU A 109 -18.47 2.58 -17.88
C LEU A 109 -18.03 3.94 -17.29
N GLU A 110 -16.73 4.16 -17.14
CA GLU A 110 -16.14 5.39 -16.59
C GLU A 110 -15.71 6.33 -17.72
N GLY A 111 -16.70 6.84 -18.48
CA GLY A 111 -16.44 7.64 -19.68
C GLY A 111 -15.64 8.94 -19.45
N THR A 112 -15.73 9.55 -18.26
CA THR A 112 -14.92 10.73 -17.91
C THR A 112 -13.44 10.40 -17.75
N ARG A 113 -13.12 9.23 -17.19
CA ARG A 113 -11.74 8.75 -17.06
C ARG A 113 -11.16 8.36 -18.42
N ALA A 114 -11.92 7.63 -19.23
CA ALA A 114 -11.51 7.23 -20.56
C ALA A 114 -11.13 8.43 -21.46
N LEU A 115 -11.89 9.53 -21.39
CA LEU A 115 -11.59 10.73 -22.19
C LEU A 115 -10.35 11.49 -21.72
N ASN A 116 -9.98 11.37 -20.45
CA ASN A 116 -8.84 12.07 -19.87
C ASN A 116 -7.56 11.19 -19.83
N THR A 117 -7.66 9.87 -20.01
CA THR A 117 -6.51 8.95 -20.08
C THR A 117 -5.39 9.43 -21.03
N PRO A 118 -5.67 10.01 -22.21
CA PRO A 118 -4.61 10.52 -23.09
C PRO A 118 -3.98 11.85 -22.63
N ALA A 119 -4.63 12.59 -21.72
CA ALA A 119 -4.24 13.93 -21.28
C ALA A 119 -3.58 13.96 -19.89
N ASP A 120 -3.76 12.92 -19.08
CA ASP A 120 -3.29 12.83 -17.70
C ASP A 120 -1.91 12.14 -17.54
N LEU A 121 -1.15 11.93 -18.63
CA LEU A 121 0.12 11.19 -18.66
C LEU A 121 1.35 12.03 -19.07
#